data_AF-A0A527YN82-F1
#
_entry.id   AF-A0A527YN82-F1
#
_cell.length_a   1.000
_cell.length_b   1.000
_cell.length_c   1.000
_cell.angle_alpha   90.00
_cell.angle_beta   90.00
_cell.angle_gamma   90.00
#
_symmetry.space_group_name_H-M   'P 1'
#
loop_
_entity.id
_entity.type
_entity.pdbx_description
1 polymer ?
#
loop_
_entity_poly.entity_id
_entity_poly.type
_entity_poly.pdbx_seq_one_letter_code
_entity_poly.pdbx_strand_id
1 'polypeptide(L)'
;HEAGIKFDLFDVARIFEKTPYIADLKPGGKYVAKDMFEAGGIPLLMKTLLDHGYLHGDCLTVTGRTLAENMEHVAWNDSQDVVRPA
;
A
#
# COMPACT_ATOMS: atom_id res chain seq x y z
N HIS A 1 6.19 6.85 19.68
CA HIS A 1 6.86 6.53 20.95
C HIS A 1 6.20 5.39 21.72
N GLU A 2 4.87 5.30 21.82
CA GLU A 2 4.14 4.24 22.57
C GLU A 2 4.62 2.80 22.30
N ALA A 3 4.93 2.45 21.05
CA ALA A 3 5.41 1.12 20.69
C ALA A 3 6.92 0.87 20.98
N GLY A 4 7.63 1.84 21.58
CA GLY A 4 9.06 1.72 21.90
C GLY A 4 10.02 1.77 20.70
N ILE A 5 9.53 2.09 19.50
CA ILE A 5 10.33 2.14 18.27
C ILE A 5 10.95 3.52 18.10
N LYS A 6 12.24 3.56 17.75
CA LYS A 6 12.91 4.77 17.26
C LYS A 6 12.40 5.07 15.84
N PHE A 7 11.62 6.12 15.70
CA PHE A 7 11.03 6.54 14.44
C PHE A 7 10.94 8.07 14.44
N ASP A 8 11.57 8.71 13.46
CA ASP A 8 11.62 10.18 13.35
C ASP A 8 11.22 10.68 11.95
N LEU A 9 11.25 12.01 11.79
CA LEU A 9 10.85 12.67 10.53
C LEU A 9 11.74 12.27 9.35
N PHE A 10 13.02 11.95 9.58
CA PHE A 10 13.93 11.57 8.51
C PHE A 10 13.66 10.16 8.01
N ASP A 11 13.15 9.27 8.87
CA ASP A 11 12.61 7.97 8.43
C ASP A 11 11.46 8.16 7.43
N VAL A 12 10.52 9.06 7.73
CA VAL A 12 9.39 9.38 6.83
C VAL A 12 9.89 9.92 5.50
N ALA A 13 10.77 10.93 5.52
CA ALA A 13 11.30 11.57 4.31
C ALA A 13 11.98 10.56 3.38
N ARG A 14 12.80 9.66 3.95
CA ARG A 14 13.49 8.60 3.20
C ARG A 14 12.53 7.60 2.55
N ILE A 15 11.43 7.24 3.22
CA ILE A 15 10.42 6.37 2.62
C ILE A 15 9.64 7.10 1.53
N PHE A 16 9.33 8.38 1.72
CA PHE A 16 8.60 9.20 0.74
C PHE A 16 9.40 9.42 -0.54
N GLU A 17 10.72 9.61 -0.45
CA GLU A 17 11.59 9.80 -1.60
C GLU A 17 11.59 8.58 -2.54
N LYS A 18 11.54 7.36 -1.98
CA LYS A 18 11.60 6.12 -2.78
C LYS A 18 10.25 5.57 -3.21
N THR A 19 9.16 5.88 -2.50
CA THR A 19 7.86 5.23 -2.73
C THR A 19 7.04 5.98 -3.77
N PRO A 20 6.59 5.33 -4.86
CA PRO A 20 5.83 6.01 -5.90
C PRO A 20 4.42 6.37 -5.41
N TYR A 21 3.90 7.49 -5.94
CA TYR A 21 2.52 7.91 -5.70
C TYR A 21 1.59 7.27 -6.72
N ILE A 22 0.91 6.19 -6.31
CA ILE A 22 0.11 5.35 -7.23
C ILE A 22 -1.40 5.35 -6.97
N ALA A 23 -1.89 5.99 -5.91
CA ALA A 23 -3.32 6.06 -5.61
C ALA A 23 -3.89 7.45 -5.95
N ASP A 24 -4.81 7.53 -6.91
CA ASP A 24 -5.39 8.78 -7.39
C ASP A 24 -6.61 9.22 -6.55
N LEU A 25 -6.36 9.61 -5.29
CA LEU A 25 -7.41 9.90 -4.31
C LEU A 25 -7.48 11.38 -3.93
N LYS A 26 -8.70 11.88 -3.72
CA LYS A 26 -8.95 13.19 -3.11
C LYS A 26 -8.28 13.28 -1.72
N PRO A 27 -7.72 14.46 -1.35
CA PRO A 27 -7.92 15.76 -1.98
C PRO A 27 -6.99 16.08 -3.18
N GLY A 28 -5.92 15.31 -3.41
CA GLY A 28 -4.95 15.58 -4.49
C GLY A 28 -5.31 14.96 -5.85
N GLY A 29 -6.18 13.94 -5.83
CA GLY A 29 -6.59 13.18 -7.00
C GLY A 29 -8.09 13.26 -7.31
N LYS A 30 -8.53 12.37 -8.19
CA LYS A 30 -9.89 12.32 -8.76
C LYS A 30 -10.87 11.52 -7.91
N TYR A 31 -10.44 10.40 -7.34
CA TYR A 31 -11.32 9.38 -6.75
C TYR A 31 -11.52 9.51 -5.24
N VAL A 32 -12.52 8.81 -4.70
CA VAL A 32 -12.81 8.73 -3.27
C VAL A 32 -12.63 7.32 -2.72
N ALA A 33 -12.73 7.15 -1.40
CA ALA A 33 -12.53 5.86 -0.73
C ALA A 33 -13.44 4.73 -1.26
N LYS A 34 -14.67 5.06 -1.69
CA LYS A 34 -15.58 4.09 -2.32
C LYS A 34 -15.00 3.53 -3.62
N ASP A 35 -14.45 4.39 -4.47
CA ASP A 35 -13.83 3.97 -5.73
C ASP A 35 -12.59 3.11 -5.48
N MET A 36 -11.77 3.45 -4.46
CA MET A 36 -10.64 2.59 -4.04
C MET A 36 -11.12 1.20 -3.62
N PHE A 37 -12.21 1.12 -2.84
CA PHE A 37 -12.79 -0.18 -2.46
C PHE A 37 -13.25 -0.98 -3.68
N GLU A 38 -13.97 -0.34 -4.61
CA GLU A 38 -14.46 -0.96 -5.85
C GLU A 38 -13.32 -1.36 -6.81
N ALA A 39 -12.20 -0.64 -6.80
CA ALA A 39 -11.02 -0.97 -7.59
C ALA A 39 -10.35 -2.29 -7.15
N GLY A 40 -10.48 -2.68 -5.89
CA GLY A 40 -9.76 -3.81 -5.28
C GLY A 40 -9.26 -3.52 -3.86
N GLY A 41 -9.51 -2.30 -3.36
CA GLY A 41 -9.24 -1.87 -2.00
C GLY A 41 -7.75 -1.69 -1.69
N ILE A 42 -7.49 -1.49 -0.40
CA ILE A 42 -6.13 -1.41 0.14
C ILE A 42 -5.28 -2.65 -0.21
N PRO A 43 -5.81 -3.90 -0.25
CA PRO A 43 -5.03 -5.06 -0.66
C PRO A 43 -4.43 -4.91 -2.06
N LEU A 44 -5.16 -4.41 -3.07
CA LEU A 44 -4.64 -4.18 -4.42
C LEU A 44 -3.46 -3.21 -4.41
N LEU A 45 -3.61 -2.09 -3.68
CA LEU A 45 -2.55 -1.09 -3.52
C LEU A 45 -1.31 -1.69 -2.83
N MET A 46 -1.51 -2.42 -1.72
CA MET A 46 -0.43 -3.05 -0.97
C MET A 46 0.28 -4.13 -1.81
N LYS A 47 -0.46 -4.96 -2.54
CA LYS A 47 0.11 -5.98 -3.44
C LYS A 47 0.97 -5.33 -4.52
N THR A 48 0.50 -4.25 -5.13
CA THR A 48 1.25 -3.51 -6.15
C THR A 48 2.58 -2.97 -5.60
N LEU A 49 2.56 -2.37 -4.41
CA LEU A 49 3.78 -1.88 -3.75
C LEU A 49 4.71 -3.01 -3.29
N LEU A 50 4.15 -4.12 -2.82
CA LEU A 50 4.89 -5.31 -2.41
C LEU A 50 5.65 -5.94 -3.59
N ASP A 51 4.96 -6.14 -4.71
CA ASP A 51 5.55 -6.79 -5.90
C ASP A 51 6.70 -5.97 -6.51
N HIS A 52 6.74 -4.65 -6.25
CA HIS A 52 7.79 -3.75 -6.69
C HIS A 52 8.83 -3.42 -5.59
N GLY A 53 8.77 -4.12 -4.44
CA GLY A 53 9.79 -4.03 -3.39
C GLY A 53 9.70 -2.81 -2.47
N TYR A 54 8.54 -2.13 -2.43
CA TYR A 54 8.31 -0.98 -1.54
C TYR A 54 7.79 -1.38 -0.15
N LEU A 55 7.32 -2.61 0.02
CA LEU A 55 6.84 -3.15 1.30
C LEU A 55 7.69 -4.32 1.79
N HIS A 56 7.81 -4.43 3.11
CA HIS A 56 8.41 -5.56 3.80
C HIS A 56 7.38 -6.70 3.92
N GLY A 57 7.50 -7.70 3.05
CA GLY A 57 6.55 -8.81 2.96
C GLY A 57 6.56 -9.74 4.18
N ASP A 58 7.66 -9.78 4.92
CA ASP A 58 7.89 -10.62 6.11
C ASP A 58 7.25 -10.06 7.39
N CYS A 59 6.71 -8.84 7.36
CA CYS A 59 6.05 -8.25 8.52
C CYS A 59 4.84 -9.08 8.97
N LEU A 60 4.84 -9.51 10.24
CA LEU A 60 3.73 -10.20 10.87
C LEU A 60 2.50 -9.29 10.97
N THR A 61 1.32 -9.86 10.75
CA THR A 61 0.04 -9.17 10.90
C THR A 61 -0.80 -9.82 12.02
N VAL A 62 -1.90 -9.16 12.39
CA VAL A 62 -2.84 -9.65 13.41
C VAL A 62 -3.53 -10.96 13.02
N THR A 63 -3.48 -11.39 11.76
CA THR A 63 -4.03 -12.68 11.31
C THR A 63 -3.11 -13.86 11.64
N GLY A 64 -1.91 -13.60 12.18
CA GLY A 64 -0.87 -14.61 12.39
C GLY A 64 -0.09 -14.96 11.12
N ARG A 65 -0.41 -14.32 10.00
CA ARG A 65 0.30 -14.44 8.71
C ARG A 65 1.15 -13.20 8.45
N THR A 66 2.16 -13.35 7.61
CA THR A 66 2.96 -12.26 7.07
C THR A 66 2.14 -11.40 6.11
N LEU A 67 2.62 -10.19 5.85
CA LEU A 67 2.01 -9.29 4.87
C LEU A 67 1.99 -9.92 3.48
N ALA A 68 3.07 -10.60 3.07
CA ALA A 68 3.13 -11.28 1.77
C ALA A 68 2.11 -12.42 1.66
N GLU A 69 1.99 -13.27 2.68
CA GLU A 69 1.02 -14.37 2.72
C GLU A 69 -0.43 -13.86 2.61
N ASN A 70 -0.77 -12.75 3.26
CA ASN A 70 -2.10 -12.16 3.15
C ASN A 70 -2.40 -11.61 1.74
N MET A 71 -1.37 -11.31 0.95
CA MET A 71 -1.50 -10.72 -0.38
C MET A 71 -1.47 -11.74 -1.53
N GLU A 72 -1.27 -13.04 -1.26
CA GLU A 72 -1.17 -14.09 -2.28
C GLU A 72 -2.39 -14.19 -3.21
N HIS A 73 -3.58 -13.90 -2.69
CA HIS A 73 -4.83 -14.00 -3.44
C HIS A 73 -5.27 -12.69 -4.10
N VAL A 74 -4.49 -11.62 -3.94
CA VAL A 74 -4.81 -10.32 -4.52
C VAL A 74 -4.35 -10.31 -5.97
N ALA A 75 -5.31 -10.19 -6.88
CA ALA A 75 -5.06 -10.05 -8.31
C ALA A 75 -5.25 -8.60 -8.76
N TRP A 76 -4.51 -8.20 -9.78
CA TRP A 76 -4.74 -6.93 -10.45
C TRP A 76 -6.12 -6.90 -11.10
N ASN A 77 -6.79 -5.74 -11.01
CA ASN A 77 -8.04 -5.49 -11.70
C ASN A 77 -7.76 -4.60 -12.92
N ASP A 78 -7.93 -5.11 -14.14
CA ASP A 78 -7.68 -4.32 -15.36
C ASP A 78 -8.78 -3.30 -15.66
N SER A 79 -9.94 -3.38 -14.99
CA SER A 79 -11.05 -2.46 -15.22
C SER A 79 -11.03 -1.22 -14.32
N GLN A 80 -10.06 -1.10 -13.41
CA GLN A 80 -9.93 0.04 -12.50
C GLN A 80 -8.81 0.98 -12.95
N ASP A 81 -8.94 2.27 -12.64
CA ASP A 81 -7.95 3.32 -12.91
C ASP A 81 -7.65 4.20 -11.66
N VAL A 82 -7.97 3.68 -10.47
CA VAL A 82 -7.76 4.33 -9.16
C VAL A 82 -6.35 4.11 -8.64
N VAL A 83 -5.81 2.89 -8.82
CA VAL A 83 -4.43 2.51 -8.53
C VAL A 83 -3.67 2.41 -9.85
N ARG A 84 -2.52 3.08 -9.94
CA ARG A 84 -1.61 3.06 -11.08
C ARG A 84 -0.50 2.03 -10.87
N PRO A 85 0.12 1.51 -11.95
CA PRO A 85 1.34 0.72 -11.82
C PRO A 85 2.45 1.49 -11.08
N ALA A 86 3.27 0.77 -10.31
CA ALA A 86 4.36 1.32 -9.50
C ALA A 86 5.65 1.51 -10.29
#